data_AF-A0A2G9U995-F1
#
_entry.id   AF-A0A2G9U995-F1
#
_cell.length_a   1.000
_cell.length_b   1.000
_cell.length_c   1.000
_cell.angle_alpha   90.00
_cell.angle_beta   90.00
_cell.angle_gamma   90.00
#
_symmetry.space_group_name_H-M   'P 1'
#
loop_
_entity.id
_entity.type
_entity.pdbx_description
1 polymer ?
#
loop_
_entity_poly.entity_id
_entity_poly.type
_entity_poly.pdbx_seq_one_letter_code
_entity_poly.pdbx_strand_id
1 'polypeptide(L)'
;MLATFFQRPSEGSVEDSLRDVHGRLHQLASENMSLNEKLGRQSDELAEARAQLRGYSGGPGLSLDTTADSEVIRLEPLSKEGVEHSALVEVFNVPEFTRILICDLKPRLARLLTKSFPAYVILAAFRYYDHAHDETALTGLFSTLHIMLKDTVT
;
A
#
# COMPACT_ATOMS: atom_id res chain seq x y z
N MET A 1 -18.54 -85.71 10.29
CA MET A 1 -17.86 -85.01 11.40
C MET A 1 -17.30 -83.71 10.83
N LEU A 2 -18.09 -82.63 10.82
CA LEU A 2 -17.67 -81.29 10.41
C LEU A 2 -18.44 -80.29 11.28
N ALA A 3 -17.81 -79.83 12.36
CA ALA A 3 -18.32 -78.73 13.17
C ALA A 3 -17.75 -77.43 12.59
N THR A 4 -18.59 -76.66 11.90
CA THR A 4 -18.29 -75.29 11.52
C THR A 4 -18.40 -74.40 12.75
N PHE A 5 -17.25 -73.95 13.26
CA PHE A 5 -17.16 -72.86 14.23
C PHE A 5 -17.63 -71.56 13.56
N PHE A 6 -18.92 -71.23 13.67
CA PHE A 6 -19.42 -69.90 13.39
C PHE A 6 -19.27 -69.06 14.66
N GLN A 7 -18.07 -68.50 14.85
CA GLN A 7 -17.82 -67.56 15.93
C GLN A 7 -18.50 -66.23 15.55
N ARG A 8 -19.68 -65.96 16.14
CA ARG A 8 -20.30 -64.63 16.05
C ARG A 8 -19.34 -63.62 16.69
N PRO A 9 -19.09 -62.45 16.06
CA PRO A 9 -18.37 -61.38 16.73
C PRO A 9 -19.16 -61.00 18.00
N SER A 10 -18.46 -60.91 19.13
CA SER A 10 -19.06 -60.60 20.42
C SER A 10 -19.71 -59.21 20.38
N GLU A 11 -21.04 -59.12 20.58
CA GLU A 11 -21.83 -57.88 20.56
C GLU A 11 -21.26 -56.80 21.51
N GLY A 12 -20.68 -57.21 22.65
CA GLY A 12 -20.02 -56.28 23.59
C GLY A 12 -18.81 -55.54 23.00
N SER A 13 -18.08 -56.13 22.04
CA SER A 13 -16.94 -55.47 21.38
C SER A 13 -17.37 -54.34 20.45
N VAL A 14 -18.58 -54.42 19.90
CA VAL A 14 -19.13 -53.40 18.99
C VAL A 14 -19.69 -52.23 19.80
N GLU A 15 -20.35 -52.50 20.93
CA GLU A 15 -20.83 -51.46 21.85
C GLU A 15 -19.70 -50.64 22.48
N ASP A 16 -18.61 -51.27 22.88
CA ASP A 16 -17.43 -50.56 23.41
C ASP A 16 -16.77 -49.69 22.34
N SER A 17 -16.69 -50.19 21.11
CA SER A 17 -16.18 -49.41 19.96
C SER A 17 -17.09 -48.22 19.66
N LEU A 18 -18.42 -48.40 19.73
CA LEU A 18 -19.39 -47.34 19.51
C LEU A 18 -19.27 -46.23 20.58
N ARG A 19 -19.06 -46.62 21.85
CA ARG A 19 -18.81 -45.69 22.95
C ARG A 19 -17.52 -44.89 22.78
N ASP A 20 -16.43 -45.53 22.35
CA ASP A 20 -15.17 -44.83 22.07
C ASP A 20 -15.33 -43.83 20.92
N VAL A 21 -16.01 -44.21 19.83
CA VAL A 21 -16.34 -43.29 18.72
C VAL A 21 -17.18 -42.13 19.21
N HIS A 22 -18.20 -42.36 20.04
CA HIS A 22 -19.02 -41.29 20.60
C HIS A 22 -18.21 -40.33 21.47
N GLY A 23 -17.30 -40.86 22.30
CA GLY A 23 -16.39 -40.05 23.12
C GLY A 23 -15.47 -39.17 22.28
N ARG A 24 -14.84 -39.74 21.23
CA ARG A 24 -13.99 -38.99 20.29
C ARG A 24 -14.78 -37.93 19.53
N LEU A 25 -15.99 -38.25 19.08
CA LEU A 25 -16.84 -37.31 18.35
C LEU A 25 -17.23 -36.13 19.24
N HIS A 26 -17.57 -36.40 20.51
CA HIS A 26 -17.87 -35.34 21.47
C HIS A 26 -16.64 -34.46 21.76
N GLN A 27 -15.46 -35.06 21.90
CA GLN A 27 -14.21 -34.33 22.07
C GLN A 27 -13.91 -33.42 20.86
N LEU A 28 -14.01 -33.95 19.64
CA LEU A 28 -13.81 -33.19 18.40
C LEU A 28 -14.83 -32.06 18.23
N ALA A 29 -16.08 -32.27 18.65
CA ALA A 29 -17.10 -31.23 18.64
C ALA A 29 -16.75 -30.09 19.61
N SER A 30 -16.27 -30.43 20.82
CA SER A 30 -15.83 -29.44 21.80
C SER A 30 -14.61 -28.63 21.34
N GLU A 31 -13.66 -29.31 20.68
CA GLU A 31 -12.45 -28.68 20.14
C GLU A 31 -12.79 -27.76 18.96
N ASN A 32 -13.64 -28.21 18.03
CA ASN A 32 -14.14 -27.36 16.95
C ASN A 32 -14.81 -26.10 17.47
N MET A 33 -15.65 -26.22 18.50
CA MET A 33 -16.30 -25.07 19.10
C MET A 33 -15.29 -24.08 19.69
N SER A 34 -14.27 -24.58 20.41
CA SER A 34 -13.19 -23.74 20.96
C SER A 34 -12.36 -23.06 19.87
N LEU A 35 -12.04 -23.78 18.78
CA LEU A 35 -11.31 -23.21 17.65
C LEU A 35 -12.13 -22.13 16.95
N ASN A 36 -13.44 -22.34 16.79
CA ASN A 36 -14.32 -21.36 16.16
C ASN A 36 -14.44 -20.08 16.99
N GLU A 37 -14.50 -20.20 18.32
CA GLU A 37 -14.44 -19.04 19.22
C GLU A 37 -13.12 -18.28 19.11
N LYS A 38 -11.98 -18.99 19.05
CA LYS A 38 -10.66 -18.36 18.86
C LYS A 38 -10.56 -17.65 17.53
N LEU A 39 -11.04 -18.26 16.46
CA LEU A 39 -11.07 -17.68 15.12
C LEU A 39 -11.95 -16.43 15.08
N GLY A 40 -13.10 -16.46 15.75
CA GLY A 40 -13.97 -15.29 15.92
C GLY A 40 -13.24 -14.12 16.58
N ARG A 41 -12.58 -14.36 17.74
CA ARG A 41 -11.80 -13.32 18.42
C ARG A 41 -10.67 -12.76 17.56
N GLN A 42 -9.92 -13.63 16.88
CA GLN A 42 -8.84 -13.20 15.98
C GLN A 42 -9.37 -12.40 14.78
N SER A 43 -10.54 -12.77 14.25
CA SER A 43 -11.21 -12.02 13.19
C SER A 43 -11.60 -10.61 13.67
N ASP A 44 -12.14 -10.51 14.88
CA ASP A 44 -12.52 -9.22 15.49
C ASP A 44 -11.29 -8.34 15.77
N GLU A 45 -10.23 -8.91 16.35
CA GLU A 45 -8.94 -8.22 16.58
C GLU A 45 -8.33 -7.72 15.26
N LEU A 46 -8.40 -8.54 14.20
CA LEU A 46 -7.91 -8.16 12.87
C LEU A 46 -8.79 -7.06 12.24
N ALA A 47 -10.11 -7.13 12.43
CA ALA A 47 -11.03 -6.10 11.98
C ALA A 47 -10.78 -4.76 12.70
N GLU A 48 -10.52 -4.80 14.01
CA GLU A 48 -10.18 -3.63 14.82
C GLU A 48 -8.82 -3.05 14.41
N ALA A 49 -7.78 -3.87 14.26
CA ALA A 49 -6.47 -3.43 13.79
C ALA A 49 -6.56 -2.77 12.40
N ARG A 50 -7.36 -3.35 11.49
CA ARG A 50 -7.64 -2.73 10.17
C ARG A 50 -8.39 -1.40 10.29
N ALA A 51 -9.35 -1.29 11.21
CA ALA A 51 -10.07 -0.05 11.46
C ALA A 51 -9.15 1.03 12.04
N GLN A 52 -8.28 0.68 12.99
CA GLN A 52 -7.25 1.58 13.53
C GLN A 52 -6.27 2.03 12.45
N LEU A 53 -5.80 1.14 11.58
CA LEU A 53 -4.93 1.48 10.44
C LEU A 53 -5.64 2.39 9.41
N ARG A 54 -6.93 2.19 9.15
CA ARG A 54 -7.74 3.13 8.36
C ARG A 54 -7.83 4.51 9.00
N GLY A 55 -7.80 4.61 10.33
CA GLY A 55 -7.76 5.87 11.06
C GLY A 55 -6.44 6.63 10.85
N TYR A 56 -5.32 5.91 10.72
CA TYR A 56 -4.00 6.51 10.46
C TYR A 56 -3.74 6.81 8.97
N SER A 57 -4.41 6.12 8.03
CA SER A 57 -4.37 6.44 6.59
C SER A 57 -5.50 7.36 6.12
N GLY A 58 -6.38 7.78 7.03
CA GLY A 58 -7.60 8.55 6.78
C GLY A 58 -7.41 10.06 6.55
N GLY A 59 -6.55 10.43 5.60
CA GLY A 59 -6.82 11.63 4.79
C GLY A 59 -7.63 11.18 3.56
N PRO A 60 -8.72 11.87 3.19
CA PRO A 60 -9.62 11.37 2.15
C PRO A 60 -8.88 11.29 0.81
N GLY A 61 -8.59 10.06 0.35
CA GLY A 61 -8.11 9.80 -1.00
C GLY A 61 -6.97 8.78 -1.18
N LEU A 62 -6.37 8.21 -0.13
CA LEU A 62 -5.13 7.45 -0.28
C LEU A 62 -5.25 6.00 0.20
N SER A 63 -5.97 5.18 -0.58
CA SER A 63 -5.73 3.73 -0.57
C SER A 63 -4.37 3.48 -1.21
N LEU A 64 -3.39 3.15 -0.38
CA LEU A 64 -2.10 2.59 -0.77
C LEU A 64 -2.15 1.06 -0.66
N ASP A 65 -3.29 0.44 -0.95
CA ASP A 65 -3.37 -1.02 -0.97
C ASP A 65 -2.84 -1.52 -2.32
N THR A 66 -1.72 -2.26 -2.23
CA THR A 66 -1.21 -3.20 -3.24
C THR A 66 -0.46 -2.60 -4.44
N THR A 67 0.67 -1.92 -4.19
CA THR A 67 1.70 -1.81 -5.24
C THR A 67 2.50 -3.11 -5.28
N ALA A 68 2.31 -3.89 -6.34
CA ALA A 68 3.25 -4.94 -6.70
C ALA A 68 4.66 -4.34 -6.79
N ASP A 69 5.67 -5.02 -6.25
CA ASP A 69 7.09 -4.61 -6.20
C ASP A 69 7.66 -4.12 -7.55
N SER A 70 6.99 -4.46 -8.66
CA SER A 70 7.35 -4.06 -10.02
C SER A 70 7.12 -2.57 -10.34
N GLU A 71 6.43 -1.80 -9.49
CA GLU A 71 6.24 -0.34 -9.67
C GLU A 71 7.21 0.51 -8.83
N VAL A 72 8.11 -0.10 -8.06
CA VAL A 72 9.07 0.61 -7.22
C VAL A 72 10.30 1.01 -8.05
N ILE A 73 10.36 2.27 -8.48
CA ILE A 73 11.57 2.84 -9.07
C ILE A 73 12.62 2.94 -7.97
N ARG A 74 13.60 2.02 -7.97
CA ARG A 74 14.76 2.07 -7.09
C ARG A 74 15.76 3.07 -7.67
N LEU A 75 15.77 4.28 -7.14
CA LEU A 75 16.77 5.27 -7.49
C LEU A 75 18.11 4.88 -6.85
N GLU A 76 19.15 4.75 -7.67
CA GLU A 76 20.50 4.64 -7.15
C GLU A 76 20.87 5.96 -6.46
N PRO A 77 21.41 5.91 -5.23
CA PRO A 77 21.89 7.11 -4.57
C PRO A 77 23.03 7.72 -5.39
N LEU A 78 22.83 8.94 -5.90
CA LEU A 78 23.92 9.71 -6.50
C LEU A 78 25.04 9.90 -5.47
N SER A 79 26.28 9.63 -5.87
CA SER A 79 27.46 9.87 -5.04
C SER A 79 27.56 11.36 -4.73
N LYS A 80 27.31 11.73 -3.48
CA LYS A 80 27.36 13.12 -2.98
C LYS A 80 28.80 13.60 -2.70
N GLU A 81 29.82 12.98 -3.28
CA GLU A 81 31.19 13.35 -2.98
C GLU A 81 31.56 14.66 -3.69
N GLY A 82 31.59 15.75 -2.92
CA GLY A 82 32.27 17.00 -3.29
C GLY A 82 31.48 18.02 -4.12
N VAL A 83 30.18 17.80 -4.39
CA VAL A 83 29.36 18.74 -5.16
C VAL A 83 28.40 19.51 -4.24
N GLU A 84 28.68 20.79 -4.02
CA GLU A 84 27.69 21.72 -3.45
C GLU A 84 26.67 22.07 -4.53
N HIS A 85 25.47 21.50 -4.43
CA HIS A 85 24.37 21.90 -5.29
C HIS A 85 23.78 23.22 -4.78
N SER A 86 23.72 24.24 -5.64
CA SER A 86 23.15 25.56 -5.33
C SER A 86 21.64 25.54 -5.04
N ALA A 87 20.98 24.39 -5.22
CA ALA A 87 19.54 24.20 -5.10
C ALA A 87 18.70 25.14 -6.00
N LEU A 88 19.28 25.59 -7.11
CA LEU A 88 18.62 26.39 -8.15
C LEU A 88 18.41 25.54 -9.41
N VAL A 89 17.31 25.80 -10.14
CA VAL A 89 16.97 25.08 -11.37
C VAL A 89 16.74 26.08 -12.50
N GLU A 90 17.61 26.07 -13.50
CA GLU A 90 17.39 26.83 -14.73
C GLU A 90 16.42 26.09 -15.66
N VAL A 91 15.43 26.81 -16.22
CA VAL A 91 14.41 26.24 -17.10
C VAL A 91 14.53 26.81 -18.52
N PHE A 92 15.11 26.04 -19.44
CA PHE A 92 15.27 26.51 -20.82
C PHE A 92 13.97 26.50 -21.63
N ASN A 93 13.10 25.51 -21.38
CA ASN A 93 11.83 25.34 -22.09
C ASN A 93 10.67 25.35 -21.10
N VAL A 94 10.16 26.55 -20.80
CA VAL A 94 9.08 26.75 -19.82
C VAL A 94 7.82 25.94 -20.17
N PRO A 95 7.26 25.98 -21.40
CA PRO A 95 6.06 25.19 -21.74
C PRO A 95 6.22 23.67 -21.55
N GLU A 96 7.36 23.13 -21.94
CA GLU A 96 7.63 21.69 -21.79
C GLU A 96 7.83 21.32 -20.32
N PHE A 97 8.59 22.13 -19.59
CA PHE A 97 8.80 21.96 -18.15
C PHE A 97 7.47 21.94 -17.38
N THR A 98 6.60 22.93 -17.61
CA THR A 98 5.31 23.01 -16.91
C THR A 98 4.39 21.86 -17.29
N ARG A 99 4.36 21.45 -18.56
CA ARG A 99 3.57 20.30 -19.02
C ARG A 99 4.02 19.00 -18.36
N ILE A 100 5.32 18.72 -18.36
CA ILE A 100 5.86 17.50 -17.75
C ILE A 100 5.49 17.46 -16.28
N LEU A 101 5.68 18.56 -15.58
CA LEU A 101 5.53 18.61 -14.12
C LEU A 101 4.07 18.60 -13.66
N ILE A 102 3.16 19.21 -14.42
CA ILE A 102 1.74 19.35 -14.06
C ILE A 102 0.88 18.26 -14.70
N CYS A 103 1.05 17.99 -15.99
CA CYS A 103 0.17 17.10 -16.76
C CYS A 103 0.68 15.66 -16.84
N ASP A 104 1.97 15.50 -17.17
CA ASP A 104 2.51 14.17 -17.50
C ASP A 104 3.03 13.41 -16.27
N LEU A 105 3.38 14.13 -15.20
CA LEU A 105 3.87 13.54 -13.96
C LEU A 105 2.75 12.82 -13.21
N LYS A 106 2.80 11.49 -13.26
CA LYS A 106 1.84 10.63 -12.56
C LYS A 106 1.81 10.95 -11.06
N PRO A 107 0.65 11.28 -10.46
CA PRO A 107 0.54 11.61 -9.02
C PRO A 107 1.01 10.48 -8.08
N ARG A 108 0.98 9.23 -8.54
CA ARG A 108 1.53 8.08 -7.82
C ARG A 108 3.06 8.16 -7.73
N LEU A 109 3.74 8.49 -8.83
CA LEU A 109 5.19 8.59 -8.88
C LEU A 109 5.73 9.81 -8.11
N ALA A 110 5.08 10.97 -8.25
CA ALA A 110 5.47 12.18 -7.52
C ALA A 110 5.51 11.97 -6.00
N ARG A 111 4.54 11.22 -5.47
CA ARG A 111 4.43 10.90 -4.03
C ARG A 111 5.50 9.93 -3.54
N LEU A 112 6.04 9.08 -4.41
CA LEU A 112 7.14 8.17 -4.06
C LEU A 112 8.48 8.90 -3.93
N LEU A 113 8.66 10.01 -4.65
CA LEU A 113 9.89 10.81 -4.60
C LEU A 113 9.94 11.68 -3.35
N THR A 114 8.97 12.59 -3.19
CA THR A 114 8.85 13.51 -2.05
C THR A 114 7.45 14.11 -2.05
N LYS A 115 6.85 14.28 -0.87
CA LYS A 115 5.56 14.95 -0.73
C LYS A 115 5.63 16.32 -1.41
N SER A 116 4.72 16.59 -2.34
CA SER A 116 4.67 17.86 -3.09
C SER A 116 5.92 18.15 -3.93
N PHE A 117 6.59 17.11 -4.45
CA PHE A 117 7.76 17.25 -5.33
C PHE A 117 7.60 18.33 -6.44
N PRO A 118 6.49 18.41 -7.20
CA PRO A 118 6.27 19.47 -8.18
C PRO A 118 6.44 20.89 -7.63
N ALA A 119 5.94 21.15 -6.42
CA ALA A 119 6.02 22.47 -5.81
C ALA A 119 7.46 22.86 -5.46
N TYR A 120 8.29 21.91 -5.01
CA TYR A 120 9.71 22.16 -4.73
C TYR A 120 10.51 22.46 -5.99
N VAL A 121 10.24 21.74 -7.08
CA VAL A 121 10.91 21.96 -8.37
C VAL A 121 10.52 23.32 -8.95
N ILE A 122 9.24 23.70 -8.87
CA ILE A 122 8.75 25.04 -9.25
C ILE A 122 9.44 26.13 -8.41
N LEU A 123 9.54 25.95 -7.09
CA LEU A 123 10.19 26.91 -6.21
C LEU A 123 11.68 27.08 -6.55
N ALA A 124 12.39 25.99 -6.84
CA ALA A 124 13.79 26.04 -7.25
C ALA A 124 13.98 26.80 -8.58
N ALA A 125 13.02 26.68 -9.50
CA ALA A 125 13.01 27.45 -10.75
C ALA A 125 12.73 28.94 -10.52
N PHE A 126 11.76 29.29 -9.67
CA PHE A 126 11.54 30.68 -9.29
C PHE A 126 12.75 31.31 -8.63
N ARG A 127 13.39 30.60 -7.69
CA ARG A 127 14.61 31.07 -7.02
C ARG A 127 15.76 31.30 -7.99
N TYR A 128 15.86 30.52 -9.06
CA TYR A 128 16.88 30.73 -10.08
C TYR A 128 16.70 32.07 -10.79
N TYR A 129 15.49 32.36 -11.28
CA TYR A 129 15.22 33.61 -11.99
C TYR A 129 15.24 34.84 -11.08
N ASP A 130 14.78 34.70 -9.84
CA ASP A 130 14.91 35.74 -8.81
C ASP A 130 16.38 36.07 -8.53
N HIS A 131 17.23 35.04 -8.39
CA HIS A 131 18.68 35.19 -8.23
C HIS A 131 19.37 35.81 -9.47
N ALA A 132 18.89 35.50 -10.66
CA ALA A 132 19.40 36.06 -11.92
C ALA A 132 18.86 37.47 -12.23
N HIS A 133 17.91 37.98 -11.43
CA HIS A 133 17.16 39.21 -11.68
C HIS A 133 16.49 39.24 -13.07
N ASP A 134 16.04 38.08 -13.56
CA ASP A 134 15.32 37.95 -14.83
C ASP A 134 13.80 37.95 -14.61
N GLU A 135 13.26 39.16 -14.45
CA GLU A 135 11.82 39.40 -14.25
C GLU A 135 10.96 38.91 -15.41
N THR A 136 11.52 38.90 -16.64
CA THR A 136 10.79 38.51 -17.84
C THR A 136 10.58 37.00 -17.86
N ALA A 137 11.64 36.23 -17.60
CA ALA A 137 11.56 34.78 -17.49
C ALA A 137 10.73 34.36 -16.27
N LEU A 138 10.86 35.04 -15.14
CA LEU A 138 10.08 34.78 -13.93
C LEU A 138 8.57 34.97 -14.18
N THR A 139 8.19 36.08 -14.82
CA THR A 139 6.80 36.36 -15.21
C THR A 139 6.28 35.34 -16.22
N GLY A 140 7.11 34.95 -17.18
CA GLY A 140 6.79 33.90 -18.16
C GLY A 140 6.49 32.56 -17.48
N LEU A 141 7.38 32.12 -16.59
CA LEU A 141 7.21 30.90 -15.80
C LEU A 141 5.93 30.93 -14.97
N PHE A 142 5.67 32.01 -14.24
CA PHE A 142 4.45 32.16 -13.45
C PHE A 142 3.20 32.08 -14.30
N SER A 143 3.16 32.81 -15.41
CA SER A 143 1.99 32.87 -16.29
C SER A 143 1.66 31.50 -16.89
N THR A 144 2.68 30.78 -17.39
CA THR A 144 2.49 29.44 -17.95
C THR A 144 2.02 28.45 -16.88
N LEU A 145 2.66 28.45 -15.70
CA LEU A 145 2.23 27.60 -14.58
C LEU A 145 0.78 27.88 -14.17
N HIS A 146 0.40 29.16 -14.06
CA HIS A 146 -0.95 29.56 -13.69
C HIS A 146 -2.01 29.04 -14.68
N ILE A 147 -1.76 29.22 -15.98
CA ILE A 147 -2.66 28.73 -17.03
C ILE A 147 -2.80 27.22 -16.95
N MET A 148 -1.68 26.49 -16.92
CA MET A 148 -1.72 25.02 -16.89
C MET A 148 -2.39 24.46 -15.63
N LEU A 149 -2.11 25.03 -14.46
CA LEU A 149 -2.77 24.62 -13.22
C LEU A 149 -4.27 24.89 -13.27
N LYS A 150 -4.69 26.05 -13.80
CA LYS A 150 -6.10 26.38 -13.97
C LYS A 150 -6.79 25.35 -14.85
N ASP A 151 -6.18 24.98 -15.97
CA ASP A 151 -6.72 24.00 -16.92
C ASP A 151 -6.82 22.58 -16.33
N THR A 152 -6.01 22.25 -15.33
CA THR A 152 -6.00 20.93 -14.69
C THR A 152 -7.05 20.78 -13.58
N VAL A 153 -7.59 21.89 -13.05
CA VAL A 153 -8.55 21.91 -11.94
C VAL A 153 -10.01 21.98 -12.41
N THR A 154 -10.25 22.36 -13.67
CA THR A 154 -11.55 22.29 -14.36
C THR A 154 -11.87 20.90 -14.90
#